data_AF-A0A448I4Y7-F1
#
_entry.id   AF-A0A448I4Y7-F1
#
_cell.length_a   1.000
_cell.length_b   1.000
_cell.length_c   1.000
_cell.angle_alpha   90.00
_cell.angle_beta   90.00
_cell.angle_gamma   90.00
#
_symmetry.space_group_name_H-M   'P 1'
#
loop_
_entity.id
_entity.type
_entity.pdbx_description
1 polymer ?
#
loop_
_entity_poly.entity_id
_entity_poly.type
_entity_poly.pdbx_seq_one_letter_code
_entity_poly.pdbx_strand_id
1 'polypeptide(L)' 'MDGFLSWWDGVELWLSGLDFVLQTLVVMPVVLALAYGIALLLDAALGNTIRVSNRLTAAVRGGRQADGDGK' A
#
# COMPACT_ATOMS: atom_id res chain seq x y z
N MET A 1 0.42 23.12 15.10
CA MET A 1 0.64 21.72 14.69
C MET A 1 0.35 20.75 15.84
N ASP A 2 -0.06 21.27 17.00
CA ASP A 2 -0.20 20.50 18.25
C ASP A 2 -1.56 19.80 18.39
N GLY A 3 -2.58 20.21 17.63
CA GLY A 3 -3.93 19.64 17.76
C GLY A 3 -4.01 18.16 17.39
N PHE A 4 -3.19 17.70 16.43
CA PHE A 4 -3.13 16.28 16.08
C PHE A 4 -2.43 15.47 17.18
N LEU A 5 -1.32 15.98 17.71
CA LEU A 5 -0.57 15.33 18.79
C LEU A 5 -1.38 15.27 20.08
N SER A 6 -2.10 16.33 20.44
CA SER A 6 -2.96 16.34 21.64
C SER A 6 -4.18 15.45 21.49
N TRP A 7 -4.74 15.34 20.28
CA TRP A 7 -5.83 14.40 20.03
C TRP A 7 -5.35 12.96 20.14
N TRP A 8 -4.20 12.65 19.55
CA TRP A 8 -3.58 11.33 19.63
C TRP A 8 -3.24 10.94 21.07
N ASP A 9 -2.68 11.86 21.86
CA ASP A 9 -2.44 11.69 23.30
C ASP A 9 -3.74 11.35 24.07
N GLY A 10 -4.85 12.00 23.73
CA GLY A 10 -6.17 11.67 24.26
C GLY A 10 -6.68 10.27 23.84
N VAL A 11 -6.38 9.84 22.62
CA VAL A 11 -6.70 8.48 22.13
C VAL A 11 -5.86 7.43 22.88
N GLU A 12 -4.57 7.69 23.10
CA GLU A 12 -3.70 6.82 23.89
C GLU A 12 -4.20 6.66 25.33
N LEU A 13 -4.58 7.76 25.98
CA LEU A 13 -5.16 7.74 27.32
C LEU A 13 -6.48 6.96 27.36
N TRP A 14 -7.38 7.20 26.40
CA TRP A 14 -8.65 6.49 26.33
C TRP A 14 -8.46 4.98 26.13
N LEU A 15 -7.59 4.57 25.19
CA LEU A 15 -7.29 3.16 24.93
C LEU A 15 -6.61 2.47 26.12
N SER A 16 -5.68 3.14 26.80
CA SER A 16 -4.96 2.59 27.96
C SER A 16 -5.85 2.46 29.20
N GLY A 17 -6.94 3.22 29.27
CA GLY A 17 -7.96 3.12 30.32
C GLY A 17 -8.98 1.99 30.12
N LEU A 18 -8.94 1.27 28.99
CA LEU A 18 -9.81 0.12 28.74
C LEU A 18 -9.23 -1.17 29.33
N ASP A 19 -10.11 -2.12 29.64
CA ASP A 19 -9.70 -3.48 29.97
C ASP A 19 -9.16 -4.21 28.71
N PHE A 20 -8.30 -5.21 28.91
CA PHE A 20 -7.55 -5.88 27.85
C PHE A 20 -8.43 -6.41 26.72
N VAL A 21 -9.60 -6.97 27.06
CA VAL A 21 -10.56 -7.51 26.07
C VAL A 21 -11.12 -6.40 25.19
N LEU A 22 -11.49 -5.27 25.77
CA LEU A 22 -12.04 -4.12 25.05
C LEU A 22 -10.96 -3.47 24.17
N GLN A 23 -9.75 -3.32 24.69
CA GLN A 23 -8.61 -2.81 23.92
C GLN A 23 -8.34 -3.69 22.69
N THR A 24 -8.29 -5.01 22.87
CA THR A 24 -8.08 -5.96 21.77
C THR A 24 -9.20 -5.89 20.73
N LEU A 25 -10.45 -5.76 21.19
CA LEU A 25 -11.62 -5.66 20.31
C LEU A 25 -11.62 -4.39 19.45
N VAL A 26 -11.04 -3.29 19.95
CA VAL A 26 -10.86 -2.04 19.19
C VAL A 26 -9.63 -2.10 18.28
N VAL A 27 -8.51 -2.61 18.77
CA VAL A 27 -7.22 -2.62 18.04
C VAL A 27 -7.23 -3.61 16.88
N MET A 28 -7.79 -4.82 17.06
CA MET A 28 -7.74 -5.87 16.04
C MET A 28 -8.39 -5.47 14.71
N PRO A 29 -9.60 -4.87 14.67
CA PRO A 29 -10.19 -4.38 13.43
C PRO A 29 -9.36 -3.29 12.74
N VAL A 30 -8.76 -2.38 13.50
CA VAL A 30 -7.92 -1.30 12.96
C VAL A 30 -6.67 -1.88 12.31
N VAL A 31 -6.00 -2.81 13.00
CA VAL A 31 -4.82 -3.53 12.48
C VAL A 31 -5.18 -4.31 11.22
N LEU A 32 -6.32 -5.02 11.23
CA LEU A 32 -6.78 -5.77 10.06
C LEU A 32 -7.04 -4.86 8.85
N ALA A 33 -7.74 -3.74 9.07
CA ALA A 33 -8.01 -2.77 8.01
C ALA A 33 -6.70 -2.16 7.46
N LEU A 34 -5.75 -1.83 8.34
CA LEU A 34 -4.44 -1.31 7.95
C LEU A 34 -3.65 -2.34 7.14
N ALA A 35 -3.60 -3.59 7.61
CA ALA A 35 -2.93 -4.68 6.92
C ALA A 35 -3.54 -4.95 5.54
N TYR A 36 -4.87 -4.97 5.45
CA TYR A 36 -5.58 -5.13 4.19
C TYR A 36 -5.29 -3.97 3.23
N GLY A 37 -5.31 -2.73 3.72
CA GLY A 37 -4.96 -1.55 2.93
C GLY A 37 -3.53 -1.61 2.39
N ILE A 38 -2.56 -2.01 3.22
CA ILE A 38 -1.17 -2.20 2.80
C ILE A 38 -1.07 -3.31 1.76
N ALA A 39 -1.75 -4.44 1.95
CA ALA A 39 -1.78 -5.52 0.98
C ALA A 39 -2.29 -5.03 -0.39
N LEU A 40 -3.41 -4.29 -0.42
CA LEU A 40 -3.96 -3.70 -1.64
C LEU A 40 -2.98 -2.73 -2.31
N LEU A 41 -2.29 -1.90 -1.54
CA LEU A 41 -1.29 -0.97 -2.06
C LEU A 41 -0.10 -1.71 -2.69
N LEU A 42 0.39 -2.77 -2.02
CA LEU A 42 1.46 -3.61 -2.55
C LEU A 42 1.03 -4.33 -3.83
N ASP A 43 -0.17 -4.89 -3.85
CA ASP A 43 -0.73 -5.57 -5.03
C ASP A 43 -0.90 -4.59 -6.20
N ALA A 44 -1.38 -3.38 -5.94
CA ALA A 44 -1.49 -2.33 -6.94
C ALA A 44 -0.12 -1.88 -7.47
N ALA A 45 0.86 -1.72 -6.58
CA ALA A 45 2.23 -1.36 -6.96
C ALA A 45 2.88 -2.45 -7.82
N LEU A 46 2.71 -3.73 -7.46
CA LEU A 46 3.19 -4.87 -8.25
C LEU A 46 2.52 -4.92 -9.61
N GLY A 47 1.20 -4.78 -9.67
CA GLY A 47 0.44 -4.76 -10.93
C GLY A 47 0.84 -3.60 -11.85
N ASN A 48 1.13 -2.42 -11.28
CA ASN A 48 1.64 -1.29 -12.06
C ASN A 48 3.05 -1.56 -12.59
N THR A 49 3.92 -2.15 -11.77
CA THR A 49 5.29 -2.50 -12.15
C THR A 49 5.32 -3.49 -13.31
N ILE A 50 4.49 -4.54 -13.28
CA ILE A 50 4.40 -5.54 -14.36
C ILE A 50 3.94 -4.92 -15.68
N ARG A 51 2.92 -4.04 -15.64
CA ARG A 51 2.42 -3.34 -16.84
C ARG A 51 3.49 -2.47 -17.48
N VAL A 52 4.29 -1.77 -16.67
CA VAL A 52 5.41 -0.94 -17.16
C VAL A 52 6.50 -1.81 -17.80
N SER A 53 6.91 -2.89 -17.14
CA SER A 53 7.94 -3.81 -17.68
C SER A 53 7.54 -4.45 -19.01
N ASN A 54 6.26 -4.83 -19.17
CA ASN A 54 5.76 -5.38 -20.42
C ASN A 54 5.76 -4.35 -21.56
N ARG A 55 5.42 -3.08 -21.27
CA ARG A 55 5.48 -2.01 -22.26
C ARG A 55 6.91 -1.70 -22.70
N LEU A 56 7.86 -1.67 -21.76
CA LEU A 56 9.27 -1.46 -22.07
C LEU A 56 9.83 -2.61 -22.91
N THR A 57 9.51 -3.86 -22.55
CA THR A 57 9.95 -5.04 -23.31
C THR A 57 9.36 -5.07 -24.72
N ALA A 58 8.08 -4.70 -24.87
CA ALA A 58 7.43 -4.59 -26.18
C ALA A 58 8.05 -3.48 -27.03
N ALA A 59 8.34 -2.31 -26.45
CA ALA A 59 9.01 -1.21 -27.15
C ALA A 59 10.42 -1.62 -27.63
N VAL A 60 11.18 -2.33 -26.80
CA VAL A 60 12.52 -2.85 -27.16
C VAL A 60 12.44 -3.90 -28.27
N ARG A 61 11.42 -4.77 -28.28
CA ARG A 61 11.23 -5.76 -29.36
C ARG A 61 10.79 -5.11 -30.67
N GLY A 62 9.86 -4.14 -30.63
CA GLY A 62 9.39 -3.43 -31.82
C GLY A 62 10.51 -2.71 -32.58
N GLY A 63 11.51 -2.17 -31.85
CA GLY A 63 12.67 -1.53 -32.45
C GLY A 63 13.59 -2.49 -33.24
N ARG A 64 13.71 -3.77 -32.85
CA ARG A 64 14.53 -4.75 -33.59
C ARG A 64 13.88 -5.24 -34.88
N GLN A 65 12.55 -5.26 -34.96
CA GLN A 65 11.85 -5.74 -36.15
C GLN A 65 11.94 -4.74 -37.31
N ALA A 66 11.91 -3.43 -36.99
CA ALA A 66 12.04 -2.35 -37.97
C ALA A 66 13.44 -2.26 -38.61
N ASP A 67 14.47 -2.74 -37.92
CA ASP A 67 15.85 -2.80 -38.43
C ASP A 67 16.08 -4.01 -39.37
N GLY A 68 15.26 -5.06 -39.27
CA GLY A 68 15.40 -6.29 -40.04
C GLY A 68 14.70 -6.31 -41.40
N ASP A 69 13.73 -5.42 -41.64
CA ASP A 69 12.92 -5.36 -42.86
C ASP A 69 13.54 -4.45 -43.95
N GLY A 70 14.65 -3.77 -43.63
CA GLY A 70 15.33 -2.82 -44.51
C GLY A 70 16.43 -3.41 -45.40
N LYS A 71 16.38 -4.71 -45.76
CA LYS A 71 17.36 -5.35 -46.65
C LYS A 71 16.71 -6.07 -47.82
#